data_AF-A0A967WPQ7-F1
#
_entry.id   AF-A0A967WPQ7-F1
#
_cell.length_a   1.000
_cell.length_b   1.000
_cell.length_c   1.000
_cell.angle_alpha   90.00
_cell.angle_beta   90.00
_cell.angle_gamma   90.00
#
_symmetry.space_group_name_H-M   'P 1'
#
loop_
_entity.id
_entity.type
_entity.pdbx_description
1 polymer ?
#
loop_
_entity_poly.entity_id
_entity_poly.type
_entity_poly.pdbx_seq_one_letter_code
_entity_poly.pdbx_strand_id
1 'polypeptide(L)' 'MSLFSVLDISGSGMNAQSVRLNTVSSNLANADAVSSSIDETYRARMPVFRAVMDEMTGKAESSQV' A
#
# COMPACT_ATOMS: atom_id res chain seq x y z
N MET A 1 -5.00 27.13 5.86
CA MET A 1 -5.19 25.67 5.78
C MET A 1 -6.57 25.42 5.17
N SER A 2 -6.62 25.34 3.84
CA SER A 2 -7.83 25.41 3.03
C SER A 2 -8.49 24.02 2.90
N LEU A 3 -9.82 23.95 2.78
CA LEU A 3 -10.62 22.74 2.61
C LEU A 3 -10.01 21.71 1.63
N PHE A 4 -9.37 22.18 0.56
CA PHE A 4 -8.69 21.31 -0.40
C PHE A 4 -7.63 20.41 0.23
N SER A 5 -6.82 20.93 1.17
CA SER A 5 -5.83 20.12 1.89
C SER A 5 -6.46 19.00 2.73
N VAL A 6 -7.66 19.22 3.28
CA VAL A 6 -8.40 18.19 4.05
C VAL A 6 -8.91 17.09 3.11
N LEU A 7 -9.40 17.47 1.93
CA LEU A 7 -9.86 16.52 0.91
C LEU A 7 -8.71 15.68 0.36
N ASP A 8 -7.55 16.30 0.12
CA ASP A 8 -6.36 15.59 -0.38
C ASP A 8 -5.85 14.55 0.64
N ILE A 9 -5.75 14.93 1.92
CA ILE A 9 -5.38 14.00 3.00
C ILE A 9 -6.39 12.86 3.09
N SER A 10 -7.68 13.19 3.12
CA SER A 10 -8.75 12.18 3.22
C SER A 10 -8.76 11.24 2.01
N GLY A 11 -8.56 11.77 0.80
CA GLY A 11 -8.46 11.01 -0.44
C GLY A 11 -7.26 10.06 -0.44
N SER A 12 -6.09 10.53 0.03
CA SER A 12 -4.90 9.70 0.16
C SER A 12 -5.11 8.53 1.15
N GLY A 13 -5.77 8.79 2.28
CA GLY A 13 -6.13 7.76 3.26
C GLY A 13 -7.15 6.76 2.73
N MET A 14 -8.17 7.22 2.02
CA MET A 14 -9.19 6.36 1.39
C MET A 14 -8.58 5.45 0.32
N ASN A 15 -7.67 5.98 -0.50
CA ASN A 15 -6.94 5.19 -1.49
C ASN A 15 -6.08 4.11 -0.81
N ALA A 16 -5.32 4.45 0.22
CA ALA A 16 -4.53 3.48 0.98
C ALA A 16 -5.42 2.36 1.58
N GLN A 17 -6.60 2.71 2.10
CA GLN A 17 -7.55 1.71 2.60
C GLN A 17 -8.13 0.84 1.48
N SER A 18 -8.44 1.40 0.31
CA SER A 18 -8.87 0.62 -0.85
C SER A 18 -7.83 -0.42 -1.27
N VAL A 19 -6.54 -0.02 -1.30
CA VAL A 19 -5.42 -0.95 -1.57
C VAL A 19 -5.36 -2.06 -0.52
N ARG A 20 -5.54 -1.71 0.76
CA ARG A 20 -5.56 -2.69 1.86
C ARG A 20 -6.71 -3.69 1.69
N LEU A 21 -7.92 -3.21 1.41
CA LEU A 21 -9.09 -4.06 1.18
C LEU A 21 -8.88 -4.98 -0.03
N ASN A 22 -8.40 -4.45 -1.14
CA ASN A 22 -8.10 -5.25 -2.33
C ASN A 22 -7.07 -6.34 -2.06
N THR A 23 -6.04 -6.03 -1.26
CA THR A 23 -5.02 -7.02 -0.89
C THR A 23 -5.60 -8.13 -0.02
N VAL A 24 -6.40 -7.77 0.99
CA VAL A 24 -7.09 -8.75 1.85
C VAL A 24 -8.03 -9.63 1.03
N SER A 25 -8.83 -9.03 0.16
CA SER A 25 -9.74 -9.76 -0.73
C SER A 25 -9.00 -10.69 -1.69
N SER A 26 -7.88 -10.25 -2.27
CA SER A 26 -7.06 -11.10 -3.14
C SER A 26 -6.44 -12.27 -2.37
N ASN A 27 -5.93 -12.02 -1.15
CA ASN A 27 -5.40 -13.08 -0.29
C ASN A 27 -6.48 -14.10 0.03
N LEU A 28 -7.69 -13.65 0.37
CA LEU A 28 -8.83 -14.53 0.67
C LEU A 28 -9.25 -15.34 -0.56
N ALA A 29 -9.36 -14.70 -1.72
CA ALA A 29 -9.76 -15.37 -2.97
C ALA A 29 -8.78 -16.45 -3.43
N ASN A 30 -7.50 -16.35 -3.03
CA ASN A 30 -6.45 -17.31 -3.40
C ASN A 30 -5.98 -18.16 -2.20
N ALA A 31 -6.69 -18.12 -1.07
CA ALA A 31 -6.27 -18.83 0.15
C ALA A 31 -6.20 -20.35 -0.05
N ASP A 32 -7.10 -20.90 -0.89
CA ASP A 32 -7.19 -22.32 -1.20
C ASP A 32 -6.59 -22.66 -2.58
N ALA A 33 -5.82 -21.74 -3.19
CA ALA A 33 -5.17 -21.99 -4.48
C ALA A 33 -4.05 -23.02 -4.31
N VAL A 34 -4.27 -24.23 -4.83
CA VAL A 34 -3.30 -25.32 -4.82
C VAL A 34 -2.59 -25.37 -6.17
N SER A 35 -1.25 -25.31 -6.18
CA SER A 35 -0.45 -25.50 -7.38
C SER A 35 0.40 -26.77 -7.30
N SER A 36 0.63 -27.40 -8.46
CA SER A 36 1.49 -28.57 -8.62
C SER A 36 2.99 -28.22 -8.57
N SER A 37 3.35 -26.94 -8.57
CA SER A 37 4.72 -26.45 -8.43
C SER A 37 4.85 -25.45 -7.28
N ILE A 38 5.97 -25.52 -6.55
CA ILE A 38 6.26 -24.63 -5.42
C ILE A 38 6.31 -23.15 -5.87
N ASP A 39 6.80 -22.91 -7.08
CA ASP A 39 7.00 -21.56 -7.64
C ASP A 39 5.70 -20.92 -8.13
N GLU A 40 4.70 -21.74 -8.44
CA GLU A 40 3.38 -21.30 -8.87
C GLU A 40 2.37 -21.19 -7.72
N THR A 41 2.77 -21.56 -6.50
CA THR A 41 1.90 -21.50 -5.32
C THR A 41 1.67 -20.06 -4.88
N TYR A 42 0.41 -19.69 -4.64
CA TYR A 42 0.05 -18.34 -4.20
C TYR A 42 0.69 -18.00 -2.84
N ARG A 43 1.21 -16.76 -2.74
CA ARG A 43 1.77 -16.21 -1.50
C ARG A 43 0.99 -14.96 -1.11
N ALA A 44 0.53 -14.92 0.14
CA ALA A 44 -0.20 -13.80 0.69
C ALA A 44 0.63 -12.51 0.61
N ARG A 45 -0.01 -11.41 0.20
CA ARG A 45 0.61 -10.10 0.04
C ARG A 45 0.23 -9.19 1.20
N MET A 46 1.11 -8.25 1.56
CA MET A 46 0.83 -7.23 2.57
C MET A 46 1.31 -5.85 2.09
N PRO A 47 0.42 -4.84 2.02
CA PRO A 47 0.83 -3.51 1.62
C PRO A 47 1.51 -2.78 2.78
N VAL A 48 2.62 -2.11 2.49
CA VAL A 48 3.34 -1.24 3.42
C VAL A 48 3.24 0.20 2.92
N PHE A 49 2.70 1.09 3.76
CA PHE A 49 2.50 2.49 3.43
C PHE A 49 3.56 3.36 4.11
N ARG A 50 4.00 4.42 3.43
CA ARG A 50 4.96 5.41 3.94
C ARG A 50 4.45 6.81 3.64
N ALA A 51 4.68 7.74 4.57
CA ALA A 51 4.41 9.16 4.33
C ALA A 51 5.49 9.74 3.38
N VAL A 52 5.05 10.51 2.37
CA VAL A 52 5.91 11.01 1.28
C VAL A 52 6.28 12.50 1.48
N MET A 53 6.03 13.07 2.68
CA MET A 53 6.27 14.48 2.95
C MET A 53 7.76 14.88 2.80
N ASP A 54 8.68 13.98 3.16
CA ASP A 54 10.13 14.22 3.03
C ASP A 54 10.64 14.09 1.59
N GLU A 55 9.93 13.32 0.74
CA GLU A 55 10.24 13.13 -0.67
C GLU A 55 9.84 14.37 -1.49
N MET A 56 8.71 15.01 -1.14
CA MET A 56 8.23 16.24 -1.79
C MET A 56 8.99 17.51 -1.37
N THR A 57 9.65 17.50 -0.20
CA THR A 57 10.42 18.65 0.32
C THR A 57 11.92 18.55 0.06
N GLY A 58 12.36 17.55 -0.72
CA GLY A 58 13.77 17.37 -1.09
C GLY A 58 14.68 16.92 0.07
N LYS A 59 14.10 16.42 1.17
CA LYS A 59 14.85 16.03 2.37
C LYS A 59 15.22 14.54 2.42
N ALA A 60 14.81 13.77 1.41
CA ALA A 60 15.03 12.33 1.32
C ALA A 60 16.51 11.91 1.12
N GLU A 61 17.42 12.81 0.74
CA GLU A 61 18.82 12.46 0.47
C GLU A 61 19.76 12.46 1.69
N SER A 62 19.35 12.96 2.86
CA SER A 62 20.28 13.15 4.01
C SER A 62 20.27 12.05 5.07
N SER A 63 19.50 10.97 4.88
CA SER A 63 19.35 9.91 5.89
C SER A 63 19.89 8.54 5.46
N GLN A 64 20.67 8.49 4.38
CA GLN A 64 21.49 7.32 4.02
C GLN A 64 22.98 7.62 4.26
N VAL A 65 23.37 7.70 5.54
CA VAL A 65 24.71 7.35 6.02
C VAL A 65 24.58 6.67 7.37
#